data_AF-A0A6J7P1S9-F1
#
_entry.id   AF-A0A6J7P1S9-F1
#
_cell.length_a   1.000
_cell.length_b   1.000
_cell.length_c   1.000
_cell.angle_alpha   90.00
_cell.angle_beta   90.00
_cell.angle_gamma   90.00
#
_symmetry.space_group_name_H-M   'P 1'
#
loop_
_entity.id
_entity.type
_entity.pdbx_description
1 polymer ?
#
loop_
_entity_poly.entity_id
_entity_poly.type
_entity_poly.pdbx_seq_one_letter_code
_entity_poly.pdbx_strand_id
1 'polypeptide(L)'
;MLRFPLFGFPVAIHPSFFIIAAFIGLGSPDLSLGVVAVFTVIVLVSVLAHELGHAFAARGLGAEPTIDLYIFGGVTAFVPPQSMGRVRSIWVTLAGPLAGFALGGFVLSVAGAFGVEDPSLRIYSDSSVAEYAVSIVIYVNLVWGLVNLLPILPLDGGNILRNLLPGTPDQRARVGAVISVALAAGLCFWLIHIDYARMLTLPLLLGALNLSAVFSGRRQPAIENTEQVLADLRRLDRGQPEAHDALQSSMARLPAEGRDRAKVTAVELLVRQGRGAEARHALATLPGSAHPSSYALVETVDGAPGQGMAMLDDMFGRAPSPSLARYVLMSRVFAGRGVEIPSLYAMLPAGSGSTDLLRELQHLAHTRDDFVGAVTIGEYLLVAGPPVDPWVLYNIACSAARLGDTGHALARLSQAVDAGWTDAGQLDTDHDLAALWVMPEFRAIRNRLAGYVVEPLRG
;
A
#
# COMPACT_ATOMS: atom_id res chain seq x y z
N MET A 1 -5.09 -16.61 16.30
CA MET A 1 -4.26 -15.66 15.53
C MET A 1 -3.86 -14.56 16.49
N LEU A 2 -2.57 -14.25 16.60
CA LEU A 2 -2.05 -13.22 17.51
C LEU A 2 -1.76 -11.95 16.70
N ARG A 3 -2.29 -10.80 17.14
CA ARG A 3 -2.15 -9.51 16.44
C ARG A 3 -1.65 -8.44 17.40
N PHE A 4 -0.63 -7.70 17.01
CA PHE A 4 -0.04 -6.64 17.83
C PHE A 4 0.73 -5.64 16.95
N PRO A 5 0.82 -4.36 17.36
CA PRO A 5 1.72 -3.42 16.72
C PRO A 5 3.16 -3.65 17.19
N LEU A 6 4.12 -3.58 16.27
CA LEU A 6 5.56 -3.63 16.57
C LEU A 6 6.30 -2.55 15.77
N PHE A 7 6.99 -1.63 16.43
CA PHE A 7 7.64 -0.45 15.80
C PHE A 7 6.72 0.37 14.87
N GLY A 8 5.41 0.35 15.12
CA GLY A 8 4.39 1.00 14.30
C GLY A 8 3.85 0.15 13.15
N PHE A 9 4.30 -1.10 12.99
CA PHE A 9 3.81 -2.02 11.98
C PHE A 9 2.74 -2.97 12.56
N PRO A 10 1.60 -3.17 11.89
CA PRO A 10 0.67 -4.24 12.24
C PRO A 10 1.31 -5.61 11.99
N VAL A 11 1.49 -6.41 13.04
CA VAL A 11 2.01 -7.78 12.96
C VAL A 11 0.92 -8.79 13.29
N ALA A 12 0.80 -9.82 12.46
CA ALA A 12 -0.15 -10.90 12.58
C ALA A 12 0.55 -12.25 12.52
N ILE A 13 0.38 -13.09 13.54
CA ILE A 13 0.98 -14.43 13.61
C ILE A 13 -0.13 -15.47 13.59
N HIS A 14 -0.12 -16.32 12.57
CA HIS A 14 -1.05 -17.42 12.40
C HIS A 14 -0.58 -18.64 13.22
N PRO A 15 -1.52 -19.44 13.80
CA PRO A 15 -1.17 -20.67 14.50
C PRO A 15 -0.36 -21.65 13.65
N SER A 16 -0.57 -21.64 12.34
CA SER A 16 0.16 -22.48 11.38
C SER A 16 1.66 -22.20 11.33
N PHE A 17 2.09 -20.98 11.67
CA PHE A 17 3.51 -20.64 11.81
C PHE A 17 4.18 -21.46 12.91
N PHE A 18 3.56 -21.53 14.10
CA PHE A 18 4.10 -22.30 15.22
C PHE A 18 4.14 -23.80 14.92
N ILE A 19 3.13 -24.30 14.20
CA ILE A 19 3.06 -25.72 13.79
C ILE A 19 4.23 -26.06 12.87
N ILE A 20 4.47 -25.25 11.82
CA ILE A 20 5.56 -25.54 10.88
C ILE A 20 6.94 -25.34 11.52
N ALA A 21 7.10 -24.30 12.35
CA ALA A 21 8.36 -24.05 13.03
C ALA A 21 8.70 -25.19 14.02
N ALA A 22 7.74 -25.65 14.80
CA ALA A 22 7.94 -26.81 15.68
C ALA A 22 8.21 -28.09 14.87
N PHE A 23 7.50 -28.30 13.75
CA PHE A 23 7.71 -29.46 12.87
C PHE A 23 9.12 -29.47 12.26
N ILE A 24 9.64 -28.32 11.83
CA ILE A 24 11.03 -28.21 11.37
C ILE A 24 12.00 -28.45 12.55
N GLY A 25 11.67 -27.95 13.74
CA GLY A 25 12.44 -28.17 14.96
C GLY A 25 12.58 -29.64 15.35
N LEU A 26 11.60 -30.49 15.00
CA LEU A 26 11.70 -31.96 15.16
C LEU A 26 12.77 -32.60 14.25
N GLY A 27 13.33 -31.87 13.29
CA GLY A 27 14.50 -32.30 12.53
C GLY A 27 15.81 -32.17 13.29
N SER A 28 15.80 -31.60 14.50
CA SER A 28 16.99 -31.44 15.35
C SER A 28 17.47 -32.79 15.89
N PRO A 29 18.78 -32.99 16.12
CA PRO A 29 19.30 -34.22 16.71
C PRO A 29 18.75 -34.53 18.10
N ASP A 30 18.45 -33.50 18.89
CA ASP A 30 17.74 -33.61 20.17
C ASP A 30 16.26 -33.25 19.99
N LEU A 31 15.38 -34.18 20.38
CA LEU A 31 13.91 -34.05 20.31
C LEU A 31 13.29 -33.58 21.63
N SER A 32 14.09 -33.13 22.59
CA SER A 32 13.59 -32.58 23.85
C SER A 32 12.65 -31.39 23.59
N LEU A 33 11.56 -31.32 24.35
CA LEU A 33 10.55 -30.26 24.20
C LEU A 33 11.18 -28.86 24.37
N GLY A 34 12.19 -28.74 25.23
CA GLY A 34 12.95 -27.51 25.43
C GLY A 34 13.69 -27.06 24.17
N VAL A 35 14.39 -27.96 23.48
CA VAL A 35 15.12 -27.65 22.24
C VAL A 35 14.18 -27.25 21.12
N VAL A 36 13.05 -27.95 20.94
CA VAL A 36 12.04 -27.59 19.94
C VAL A 36 11.40 -26.23 20.23
N ALA A 37 11.14 -25.93 21.52
CA ALA A 37 10.61 -24.63 21.93
C ALA A 37 11.60 -23.50 21.66
N VAL A 38 12.88 -23.68 22.02
CA VAL A 38 13.96 -22.72 21.77
C VAL A 38 14.12 -22.48 20.26
N PHE A 39 14.15 -23.55 19.46
CA PHE A 39 14.18 -23.46 18.00
C PHE A 39 13.01 -22.63 17.46
N THR A 40 11.79 -22.94 17.90
CA THR A 40 10.57 -22.27 17.44
C THR A 40 10.61 -20.76 17.74
N VAL A 41 11.06 -20.38 18.94
CA VAL A 41 11.21 -18.98 19.33
C VAL A 41 12.28 -18.28 18.49
N ILE A 42 13.42 -18.93 18.25
CA ILE A 42 14.50 -18.34 17.45
C ILE A 42 14.08 -18.16 16.00
N VAL A 43 13.40 -19.14 15.40
CA VAL A 43 12.85 -19.01 14.04
C VAL A 43 11.82 -17.88 14.00
N LEU A 44 10.93 -17.78 15.00
CA LEU A 44 9.98 -16.67 15.09
C LEU A 44 10.69 -15.31 15.08
N VAL A 45 11.67 -15.12 15.95
CA VAL A 45 12.42 -13.85 16.06
C VAL A 45 13.22 -13.56 14.79
N SER A 46 13.85 -14.58 14.21
CA SER A 46 14.68 -14.42 13.00
C SER A 46 13.84 -14.08 11.77
N VAL A 47 12.73 -14.78 11.56
CA VAL A 47 11.80 -14.46 10.46
C VAL A 47 11.18 -13.08 10.68
N LEU A 48 10.79 -12.75 11.91
CA LEU A 48 10.26 -11.42 12.20
C LEU A 48 11.30 -10.31 11.97
N ALA A 49 12.57 -10.51 12.35
CA ALA A 49 13.65 -9.57 12.08
C ALA A 49 13.88 -9.38 10.57
N HIS A 50 13.81 -10.46 9.81
CA HIS A 50 13.86 -10.44 8.35
C HIS A 50 12.69 -9.64 7.74
N GLU A 51 11.44 -9.93 8.12
CA GLU A 51 10.27 -9.19 7.65
C GLU A 51 10.30 -7.71 8.04
N LEU A 52 10.81 -7.40 9.25
CA LEU A 52 11.04 -6.02 9.66
C LEU A 52 12.01 -5.30 8.72
N GLY A 53 13.04 -5.98 8.21
CA GLY A 53 13.95 -5.43 7.20
C GLY A 53 13.19 -4.93 5.97
N HIS A 54 12.29 -5.75 5.42
CA HIS A 54 11.41 -5.34 4.32
C HIS A 54 10.49 -4.18 4.70
N ALA A 55 9.85 -4.26 5.88
CA ALA A 55 8.90 -3.25 6.34
C ALA A 55 9.56 -1.89 6.57
N PHE A 56 10.73 -1.84 7.20
CA PHE A 56 11.49 -0.60 7.38
C PHE A 56 11.91 0.01 6.05
N ALA A 57 12.39 -0.80 5.10
CA ALA A 57 12.76 -0.30 3.77
C ALA A 57 11.55 0.22 2.99
N ALA A 58 10.41 -0.49 3.04
CA ALA A 58 9.17 -0.06 2.40
C ALA A 58 8.64 1.25 3.02
N ARG A 59 8.66 1.38 4.35
CA ARG A 59 8.24 2.60 5.06
C ARG A 59 9.15 3.78 4.73
N GLY A 60 10.46 3.57 4.62
CA GLY A 60 11.41 4.59 4.18
C GLY A 60 11.12 5.14 2.77
N LEU A 61 10.35 4.41 1.97
CA LEU A 61 9.89 4.81 0.64
C LEU A 61 8.46 5.35 0.62
N GLY A 62 7.85 5.57 1.79
CA GLY A 62 6.50 6.14 1.94
C GLY A 62 5.35 5.12 1.84
N ALA A 63 5.64 3.82 1.89
CA ALA A 63 4.60 2.78 1.90
C ALA A 63 4.14 2.44 3.32
N GLU A 64 2.94 1.86 3.44
CA GLU A 64 2.37 1.38 4.70
C GLU A 64 2.42 -0.16 4.77
N PRO A 65 3.44 -0.75 5.44
CA PRO A 65 3.59 -2.20 5.46
C PRO A 65 2.85 -2.89 6.61
N THR A 66 2.41 -4.12 6.34
CA THR A 66 1.83 -5.08 7.29
C THR A 66 2.60 -6.40 7.21
N ILE A 67 2.81 -7.04 8.36
CA ILE A 67 3.60 -8.28 8.46
C ILE A 67 2.69 -9.44 8.88
N ASP A 68 2.63 -10.48 8.06
CA ASP A 68 1.89 -11.71 8.35
C ASP A 68 2.84 -12.91 8.39
N LEU A 69 2.85 -13.64 9.52
CA LEU A 69 3.61 -14.88 9.69
C LEU A 69 2.66 -16.09 9.63
N TYR A 70 2.94 -17.03 8.73
CA TYR A 70 2.08 -18.18 8.40
C TYR A 70 2.89 -19.42 7.99
N ILE A 71 2.22 -20.45 7.46
CA ILE A 71 2.84 -21.77 7.19
C ILE A 71 4.02 -21.73 6.21
N PHE A 72 4.10 -20.72 5.35
CA PHE A 72 5.19 -20.58 4.38
C PHE A 72 6.28 -19.58 4.82
N GLY A 73 6.26 -19.13 6.08
CA GLY A 73 7.22 -18.17 6.62
C GLY A 73 6.56 -16.83 6.96
N GLY A 74 7.18 -15.73 6.56
CA GLY A 74 6.63 -14.39 6.67
C GLY A 74 6.27 -13.80 5.30
N VAL A 75 5.32 -12.87 5.30
CA VAL A 75 5.08 -11.99 4.16
C VAL A 75 4.88 -10.56 4.66
N THR A 76 5.64 -9.64 4.08
CA THR A 76 5.42 -8.21 4.24
C THR A 76 4.62 -7.69 3.06
N ALA A 77 3.35 -7.36 3.30
CA ALA A 77 2.50 -6.66 2.34
C ALA A 77 2.56 -5.15 2.60
N PHE A 78 2.20 -4.32 1.62
CA PHE A 78 2.19 -2.86 1.79
C PHE A 78 1.18 -2.16 0.86
N VAL A 79 0.69 -1.00 1.30
CA VAL A 79 -0.27 -0.15 0.59
C VAL A 79 0.37 1.21 0.22
N PRO A 80 0.15 1.74 -1.01
CA PRO A 80 -0.52 1.09 -2.13
C PRO A 80 0.30 -0.09 -2.69
N PRO A 81 -0.34 -1.17 -3.18
CA PRO A 81 0.36 -2.36 -3.69
C PRO A 81 1.15 -2.14 -5.00
N GLN A 82 1.14 -0.93 -5.58
CA GLN A 82 1.67 -0.68 -6.94
C GLN A 82 2.49 0.61 -7.10
N SER A 83 3.58 0.45 -7.87
CA SER A 83 4.52 1.43 -8.44
C SER A 83 5.79 1.81 -7.66
N MET A 84 6.27 0.96 -6.73
CA MET A 84 7.72 0.99 -6.45
C MET A 84 8.46 0.61 -7.74
N GLY A 85 9.18 1.57 -8.34
CA GLY A 85 10.02 1.32 -9.52
C GLY A 85 10.95 0.13 -9.28
N ARG A 86 11.36 -0.57 -10.36
CA ARG A 86 12.13 -1.84 -10.29
C ARG A 86 13.27 -1.81 -9.27
N VAL A 87 14.04 -0.72 -9.25
CA VAL A 87 15.17 -0.52 -8.33
C VAL A 87 14.71 -0.45 -6.87
N ARG A 88 13.60 0.26 -6.59
CA ARG A 88 13.02 0.34 -5.25
C ARG A 88 12.50 -1.02 -4.77
N SER A 89 11.84 -1.78 -5.65
CA SER A 89 11.39 -3.14 -5.30
C SER A 89 12.57 -4.06 -4.99
N ILE A 90 13.66 -3.99 -5.77
CA ILE A 90 14.88 -4.76 -5.49
C ILE A 90 15.48 -4.37 -4.14
N TRP A 91 15.54 -3.07 -3.83
CA TRP A 91 16.05 -2.61 -2.54
C TRP A 91 15.22 -3.10 -1.35
N VAL A 92 13.89 -3.02 -1.44
CA VAL A 92 13.00 -3.53 -0.38
C VAL A 92 13.17 -5.03 -0.21
N THR A 93 13.23 -5.79 -1.31
CA THR A 93 13.45 -7.25 -1.27
C THR A 93 14.84 -7.61 -0.72
N LEU A 94 15.87 -6.79 -0.95
CA LEU A 94 17.21 -7.06 -0.40
C LEU A 94 17.29 -6.73 1.10
N ALA A 95 16.45 -5.83 1.60
CA ALA A 95 16.51 -5.36 2.99
C ALA A 95 16.21 -6.47 4.02
N GLY A 96 15.34 -7.44 3.71
CA GLY A 96 15.07 -8.57 4.60
C GLY A 96 16.28 -9.48 4.81
N PRO A 97 16.91 -10.01 3.75
CA PRO A 97 18.16 -10.77 3.85
C PRO A 97 19.27 -9.99 4.55
N LEU A 98 19.42 -8.69 4.27
CA LEU A 98 20.42 -7.84 4.94
C LEU A 98 20.16 -7.70 6.44
N ALA A 99 18.89 -7.57 6.86
CA ALA A 99 18.53 -7.55 8.28
C ALA A 99 18.87 -8.89 8.97
N GLY A 100 18.60 -10.01 8.29
CA GLY A 100 19.03 -11.34 8.74
C GLY A 100 20.55 -11.41 8.88
N PHE A 101 21.31 -11.06 7.84
CA PHE A 101 22.78 -11.06 7.89
C PHE A 101 23.36 -10.16 8.98
N ALA A 102 22.76 -8.99 9.21
CA ALA A 102 23.15 -8.10 10.30
C ALA A 102 22.93 -8.78 11.66
N LEU A 103 21.78 -9.42 11.89
CA LEU A 103 21.48 -10.13 13.13
C LEU A 103 22.41 -11.33 13.34
N GLY A 104 22.56 -12.19 12.34
CA GLY A 104 23.43 -13.36 12.41
C GLY A 104 24.91 -13.00 12.57
N GLY A 105 25.39 -11.99 11.84
CA GLY A 105 26.75 -11.48 11.93
C GLY A 105 27.05 -10.83 13.28
N PHE A 106 26.08 -10.11 13.85
CA PHE A 106 26.19 -9.56 15.21
C PHE A 106 26.34 -10.68 16.25
N VAL A 107 25.46 -11.69 16.23
CA VAL A 107 25.54 -12.81 17.18
C VAL A 107 26.84 -13.59 17.02
N LEU A 108 27.28 -13.83 15.78
CA LEU A 108 28.57 -14.48 15.49
C LEU A 108 29.75 -13.68 16.06
N SER A 109 29.75 -12.36 15.88
CA SER A 109 30.81 -11.48 16.39
C SER A 109 30.87 -11.48 17.91
N VAL A 110 29.71 -11.43 18.57
CA VAL A 110 29.61 -11.51 20.03
C VAL A 110 30.12 -12.87 20.53
N ALA A 111 29.69 -13.98 19.92
CA ALA A 111 30.13 -15.32 20.29
C ALA A 111 31.66 -15.47 20.19
N GLY A 112 32.26 -14.97 19.10
CA GLY A 112 33.72 -14.97 18.93
C GLY A 112 34.44 -14.12 20.00
N ALA A 113 33.88 -12.98 20.38
CA ALA A 113 34.45 -12.14 21.46
C ALA A 113 34.45 -12.83 22.84
N PHE A 114 33.54 -13.78 23.06
CA PHE A 114 33.48 -14.61 24.27
C PHE A 114 34.26 -15.94 24.15
N GLY A 115 35.06 -16.12 23.09
CA GLY A 115 35.92 -17.29 22.94
C GLY A 115 35.23 -18.54 22.42
N VAL A 116 34.06 -18.41 21.78
CA VAL A 116 33.43 -19.53 21.07
C VAL A 116 34.16 -19.73 19.74
N GLU A 117 35.05 -20.72 19.69
CA GLU A 117 35.98 -20.92 18.54
C GLU A 117 35.30 -21.45 17.28
N ASP A 118 34.16 -22.14 17.39
CA ASP A 118 33.38 -22.64 16.25
C ASP A 118 31.86 -22.55 16.50
N PRO A 119 31.26 -21.34 16.47
CA PRO A 119 29.81 -21.16 16.65
C PRO A 119 29.01 -21.64 15.43
N SER A 120 29.69 -21.99 14.34
CA SER A 120 29.09 -22.23 13.04
C SER A 120 29.01 -23.72 12.72
N LEU A 121 27.78 -24.18 12.44
CA LEU A 121 27.48 -25.40 11.67
C LEU A 121 27.57 -26.76 12.37
N ARG A 122 27.94 -26.84 13.65
CA ARG A 122 27.97 -28.12 14.36
C ARG A 122 26.89 -28.21 15.44
N ILE A 123 25.70 -28.65 15.03
CA ILE A 123 24.64 -29.07 15.95
C ILE A 123 25.03 -30.45 16.50
N TYR A 124 25.73 -30.47 17.63
CA TYR A 124 26.08 -31.71 18.34
C TYR A 124 24.95 -32.11 19.29
N SER A 125 24.84 -33.42 19.58
CA SER A 125 23.88 -33.92 20.59
C SER A 125 24.19 -33.46 22.01
N ASP A 126 25.44 -33.07 22.28
CA ASP A 126 25.95 -32.83 23.63
C ASP A 126 26.12 -31.33 23.97
N SER A 127 25.69 -30.42 23.07
CA SER A 127 25.78 -28.97 23.30
C SER A 127 24.79 -28.48 24.36
N SER A 128 25.17 -27.48 25.14
CA SER A 128 24.24 -26.80 26.05
C SER A 128 23.11 -26.10 25.27
N VAL A 129 21.95 -25.88 25.92
CA VAL A 129 20.82 -25.16 25.30
C VAL A 129 21.23 -23.75 24.82
N ALA A 130 22.16 -23.10 25.52
CA ALA A 130 22.67 -21.78 25.14
C ALA A 130 23.54 -21.83 23.88
N GLU A 131 24.46 -22.79 23.78
CA GLU A 131 25.28 -23.00 22.58
C GLU A 131 24.43 -23.37 21.37
N TYR A 132 23.42 -24.22 21.59
CA TYR A 132 22.44 -24.55 20.56
C TYR A 132 21.68 -23.30 20.08
N ALA A 133 21.21 -22.47 21.01
CA ALA A 133 20.51 -21.23 20.69
C ALA A 133 21.38 -20.25 19.88
N VAL A 134 22.63 -20.05 20.26
CA VAL A 134 23.57 -19.20 19.50
C VAL A 134 23.79 -19.75 18.10
N SER A 135 24.05 -21.05 17.99
CA SER A 135 24.32 -21.72 16.71
C SER A 135 23.11 -21.62 15.77
N ILE A 136 21.89 -21.81 16.28
CA ILE A 136 20.69 -21.78 15.43
C ILE A 136 20.30 -20.36 15.03
N VAL A 137 20.52 -19.34 15.87
CA VAL A 137 20.38 -17.93 15.45
C VAL A 137 21.30 -17.63 14.27
N ILE A 138 22.58 -18.00 14.37
CA ILE A 138 23.56 -17.79 13.29
C ILE A 138 23.15 -18.56 12.03
N TYR A 139 22.79 -19.84 12.16
CA TYR A 139 22.41 -20.68 11.03
C TYR A 139 21.16 -20.17 10.30
N VAL A 140 20.08 -19.87 11.02
CA VAL A 140 18.83 -19.38 10.41
C VAL A 140 19.05 -18.03 9.75
N ASN A 141 19.81 -17.12 10.36
CA ASN A 141 19.98 -15.78 9.80
C ASN A 141 20.98 -15.72 8.64
N LEU A 142 22.07 -16.50 8.70
CA LEU A 142 23.10 -16.50 7.66
C LEU A 142 22.81 -17.53 6.57
N VAL A 143 22.62 -18.80 6.93
CA VAL A 143 22.45 -19.88 5.94
C VAL A 143 21.07 -19.78 5.29
N TRP A 144 19.98 -19.62 6.05
CA TRP A 144 18.67 -19.44 5.39
C TRP A 144 18.55 -18.10 4.69
N GLY A 145 19.24 -17.06 5.17
CA GLY A 145 19.37 -15.78 4.44
C GLY A 145 20.00 -15.97 3.04
N LEU A 146 21.05 -16.79 2.93
CA LEU A 146 21.64 -17.15 1.63
C LEU A 146 20.69 -18.00 0.77
N VAL A 147 19.97 -18.95 1.37
CA VAL A 147 18.95 -19.73 0.66
C VAL A 147 17.85 -18.81 0.13
N ASN A 148 17.39 -17.83 0.91
CA ASN A 148 16.40 -16.84 0.48
C ASN A 148 16.88 -15.97 -0.68
N LEU A 149 18.20 -15.81 -0.87
CA LEU A 149 18.78 -15.12 -2.02
C LEU A 149 18.94 -16.00 -3.26
N LEU A 150 18.56 -17.29 -3.22
CA LEU A 150 18.53 -18.11 -4.42
C LEU A 150 17.54 -17.52 -5.45
N PRO A 151 17.87 -17.53 -6.74
CA PRO A 151 17.02 -16.98 -7.81
C PRO A 151 15.81 -17.86 -8.15
N ILE A 152 15.09 -18.32 -7.11
CA ILE A 152 13.95 -19.24 -7.18
C ILE A 152 12.77 -18.58 -6.45
N LEU A 153 11.65 -18.35 -7.13
CA LEU A 153 10.43 -17.83 -6.49
C LEU A 153 9.84 -18.86 -5.51
N PRO A 154 9.15 -18.45 -4.44
CA PRO A 154 8.86 -17.08 -4.03
C PRO A 154 9.96 -16.43 -3.18
N LEU A 155 11.18 -17.00 -3.13
CA LEU A 155 12.28 -16.46 -2.33
C LEU A 155 12.68 -15.05 -2.80
N ASP A 156 13.34 -14.29 -1.93
CA ASP A 156 13.79 -12.92 -2.20
C ASP A 156 14.67 -12.82 -3.45
N GLY A 157 15.63 -13.74 -3.61
CA GLY A 157 16.46 -13.82 -4.81
C GLY A 157 15.65 -14.03 -6.08
N GLY A 158 14.57 -14.83 -6.00
CA GLY A 158 13.61 -15.01 -7.09
C GLY A 158 12.85 -13.72 -7.40
N ASN A 159 12.43 -12.97 -6.37
CA ASN A 159 11.77 -11.67 -6.54
C ASN A 159 12.73 -10.60 -7.08
N ILE A 160 14.01 -10.61 -6.71
CA ILE A 160 15.07 -9.76 -7.28
C ILE A 160 15.24 -10.09 -8.76
N LEU A 161 15.44 -11.36 -9.10
CA LEU A 161 15.54 -11.82 -10.50
C LEU A 161 14.32 -11.38 -11.31
N ARG A 162 13.11 -11.62 -10.78
CA ARG A 162 11.85 -11.22 -11.44
C ARG A 162 11.82 -9.73 -11.76
N ASN A 163 12.35 -8.87 -10.89
CA ASN A 163 12.39 -7.42 -11.12
C ASN A 163 13.51 -6.97 -12.09
N LEU A 164 14.55 -7.79 -12.26
CA LEU A 164 15.61 -7.56 -13.25
C LEU A 164 15.19 -7.97 -14.67
N LEU A 165 14.30 -8.94 -14.81
CA LEU A 165 13.82 -9.42 -16.10
C LEU A 165 13.13 -8.30 -16.90
N PRO A 166 13.28 -8.27 -18.24
CA PRO A 166 12.53 -7.37 -19.10
C PRO A 166 11.07 -7.82 -19.28
N GLY A 167 10.22 -6.92 -19.81
CA GLY A 167 8.83 -7.22 -20.14
C GLY A 167 7.81 -6.76 -19.10
N THR A 168 6.54 -7.10 -19.32
CA THR A 168 5.42 -6.76 -18.41
C THR A 168 5.50 -7.55 -17.09
N PRO A 169 4.82 -7.11 -16.01
CA PRO A 169 4.79 -7.85 -14.74
C PRO A 169 4.45 -9.34 -14.90
N ASP A 170 3.47 -9.67 -15.76
CA ASP A 170 3.06 -11.04 -16.02
C ASP A 170 4.11 -11.85 -16.77
N GLN A 171 4.75 -11.24 -17.78
CA GLN A 171 5.85 -11.87 -18.51
C GLN A 171 7.01 -12.19 -17.56
N ARG A 172 7.37 -11.24 -16.69
CA ARG A 172 8.42 -11.42 -15.70
C ARG A 172 8.08 -12.52 -14.69
N ALA A 173 6.85 -12.57 -14.20
CA ALA A 173 6.39 -13.61 -13.29
C ALA A 173 6.47 -15.00 -13.97
N ARG A 174 6.02 -15.13 -15.22
CA ARG A 174 6.09 -16.38 -15.97
C ARG A 174 7.53 -16.83 -16.23
N VAL A 175 8.36 -15.94 -16.75
CA VAL A 175 9.78 -16.25 -17.02
C VAL A 175 10.52 -16.57 -15.72
N GLY A 176 10.27 -15.81 -14.65
CA GLY A 176 10.81 -16.09 -13.32
C GLY A 176 10.41 -17.46 -12.79
N ALA A 177 9.14 -17.87 -12.97
CA ALA A 177 8.68 -19.20 -12.57
C ALA A 177 9.35 -20.32 -13.39
N VAL A 178 9.52 -20.15 -14.70
CA VAL A 178 10.24 -21.13 -15.55
C VAL A 178 11.70 -21.28 -15.09
N ILE A 179 12.39 -20.16 -14.84
CA ILE A 179 13.77 -20.18 -14.33
C ILE A 179 13.82 -20.89 -12.96
N SER A 180 12.84 -20.60 -12.09
CA SER A 180 12.73 -21.22 -10.76
C SER A 180 12.55 -22.74 -10.84
N VAL A 181 11.73 -23.24 -11.77
CA VAL A 181 11.58 -24.70 -12.01
C VAL A 181 12.90 -25.31 -12.46
N ALA A 182 13.59 -24.69 -13.42
CA ALA A 182 14.86 -25.20 -13.94
C ALA A 182 15.94 -25.25 -12.85
N LEU A 183 16.06 -24.20 -12.04
CA LEU A 183 17.01 -24.13 -10.93
C LEU A 183 16.67 -25.13 -9.82
N ALA A 184 15.39 -25.27 -9.47
CA ALA A 184 14.94 -26.28 -8.51
C ALA A 184 15.26 -27.70 -8.98
N ALA A 185 15.03 -28.01 -10.26
CA ALA A 185 15.38 -29.29 -10.85
C ALA A 185 16.90 -29.54 -10.86
N GLY A 186 17.70 -28.52 -11.22
CA GLY A 186 19.15 -28.59 -11.15
C GLY A 186 19.68 -28.81 -9.74
N LEU A 187 19.08 -28.16 -8.75
CA LEU A 187 19.42 -28.35 -7.33
C LEU A 187 19.05 -29.76 -6.86
N CYS A 188 17.88 -30.29 -7.24
CA CYS A 188 17.52 -31.68 -6.98
C CYS A 188 18.54 -32.66 -7.59
N PHE A 189 18.93 -32.46 -8.85
CA PHE A 189 19.92 -33.30 -9.52
C PHE A 189 21.27 -33.26 -8.80
N TRP A 190 21.75 -32.07 -8.42
CA TRP A 190 22.99 -31.92 -7.68
C TRP A 190 22.96 -32.60 -6.31
N LEU A 191 21.87 -32.42 -5.54
CA LEU A 191 21.69 -33.05 -4.23
C LEU A 191 21.65 -34.58 -4.31
N ILE A 192 21.04 -35.14 -5.36
CA ILE A 192 21.05 -36.59 -5.61
C ILE A 192 22.48 -37.06 -5.92
N HIS A 193 23.23 -36.31 -6.73
CA HIS A 193 24.58 -36.68 -7.13
C HIS A 193 25.59 -36.73 -5.98
N ILE A 194 25.38 -35.93 -4.93
CA ILE A 194 26.21 -35.91 -3.72
C ILE A 194 25.65 -36.75 -2.56
N ASP A 195 24.62 -37.58 -2.80
CA ASP A 195 23.94 -38.42 -1.79
C ASP A 195 23.25 -37.66 -0.64
N TYR A 196 22.82 -36.41 -0.88
CA TYR A 196 22.06 -35.58 0.08
C TYR A 196 20.54 -35.60 -0.17
N ALA A 197 19.98 -36.77 -0.46
CA ALA A 197 18.56 -36.93 -0.79
C ALA A 197 17.58 -36.41 0.29
N ARG A 198 18.02 -36.34 1.56
CA ARG A 198 17.21 -35.79 2.67
C ARG A 198 16.86 -34.30 2.51
N MET A 199 17.63 -33.55 1.70
CA MET A 199 17.43 -32.12 1.46
C MET A 199 16.54 -31.82 0.24
N LEU A 200 15.96 -32.84 -0.41
CA LEU A 200 15.14 -32.66 -1.60
C LEU A 200 13.78 -31.98 -1.35
N THR A 201 13.30 -31.98 -0.11
CA THR A 201 11.96 -31.46 0.24
C THR A 201 11.74 -30.01 -0.19
N LEU A 202 12.69 -29.12 0.12
CA LEU A 202 12.61 -27.71 -0.23
C LEU A 202 12.64 -27.46 -1.75
N PRO A 203 13.64 -27.93 -2.52
CA PRO A 203 13.66 -27.70 -3.97
C PRO A 203 12.49 -28.38 -4.68
N LEU A 204 12.02 -29.56 -4.22
CA LEU A 204 10.80 -30.17 -4.78
C LEU A 204 9.56 -29.30 -4.53
N LEU A 205 9.40 -28.76 -3.32
CA LEU A 205 8.29 -27.86 -2.99
C LEU A 205 8.35 -26.58 -3.84
N LEU A 206 9.51 -25.92 -3.90
CA LEU A 206 9.70 -24.71 -4.71
C LEU A 206 9.48 -25.00 -6.20
N GLY A 207 9.98 -26.13 -6.70
CA GLY A 207 9.76 -26.60 -8.06
C GLY A 207 8.28 -26.81 -8.35
N ALA A 208 7.56 -27.50 -7.47
CA ALA A 208 6.12 -27.76 -7.62
C ALA A 208 5.27 -26.48 -7.60
N LEU A 209 5.56 -25.54 -6.69
CA LEU A 209 4.89 -24.24 -6.61
C LEU A 209 5.06 -23.45 -7.91
N ASN A 210 6.28 -23.40 -8.45
CA ASN A 210 6.55 -22.69 -9.71
C ASN A 210 6.04 -23.43 -10.93
N LEU A 211 6.06 -24.75 -10.93
CA LEU A 211 5.49 -25.56 -12.00
C LEU A 211 3.98 -25.33 -12.08
N SER A 212 3.31 -25.30 -10.93
CA SER A 212 1.90 -24.87 -10.85
C SER A 212 1.75 -23.46 -11.40
N ALA A 213 2.60 -22.49 -11.05
CA ALA A 213 2.49 -21.13 -11.58
C ALA A 213 2.67 -21.05 -13.11
N VAL A 214 3.56 -21.87 -13.69
CA VAL A 214 3.76 -21.97 -15.14
C VAL A 214 2.52 -22.53 -15.84
N PHE A 215 1.92 -23.61 -15.31
CA PHE A 215 0.73 -24.24 -15.89
C PHE A 215 -0.58 -23.52 -15.56
N SER A 216 -0.65 -22.83 -14.42
CA SER A 216 -1.67 -21.85 -14.06
C SER A 216 -1.56 -20.56 -14.88
N GLY A 217 -0.61 -20.48 -15.82
CA GLY A 217 -0.58 -19.49 -16.90
C GLY A 217 -1.76 -19.56 -17.88
N ARG A 218 -2.70 -20.51 -17.71
CA ARG A 218 -4.12 -20.32 -18.06
C ARG A 218 -4.72 -19.39 -17.00
N ARG A 219 -4.78 -18.08 -17.31
CA ARG A 219 -5.25 -16.98 -16.44
C ARG A 219 -6.21 -17.46 -15.35
N GLN A 220 -5.82 -17.27 -14.10
CA GLN A 220 -6.64 -17.59 -12.96
C GLN A 220 -7.93 -16.75 -13.05
N PRO A 221 -9.12 -17.37 -13.14
CA PRO A 221 -10.36 -16.66 -13.46
C PRO A 221 -10.66 -15.52 -12.47
N ALA A 222 -10.22 -15.63 -11.22
CA ALA A 222 -10.40 -14.58 -10.20
C ALA A 222 -9.64 -13.27 -10.49
N ILE A 223 -8.41 -13.35 -11.03
CA ILE A 223 -7.61 -12.17 -11.38
C ILE A 223 -8.18 -11.51 -12.63
N GLU A 224 -8.52 -12.31 -13.65
CA GLU A 224 -9.14 -11.82 -14.89
C GLU A 224 -10.51 -11.16 -14.61
N ASN A 225 -11.30 -11.73 -13.71
CA ASN A 225 -12.57 -11.12 -13.28
C ASN A 225 -12.36 -9.76 -12.59
N THR A 226 -11.29 -9.63 -11.79
CA THR A 226 -11.00 -8.38 -11.05
C THR A 226 -10.47 -7.30 -12.00
N GLU A 227 -9.56 -7.64 -12.92
CA GLU A 227 -9.07 -6.71 -13.94
C GLU A 227 -10.19 -6.23 -14.87
N GLN A 228 -11.09 -7.13 -15.26
CA GLN A 228 -12.25 -6.77 -16.08
C GLN A 228 -13.16 -5.78 -15.35
N VAL A 229 -13.45 -6.01 -14.06
CA VAL A 229 -14.25 -5.08 -13.24
C VAL A 229 -13.57 -3.71 -13.13
N LEU A 230 -12.25 -3.67 -12.94
CA LEU A 230 -11.51 -2.41 -12.93
C LEU A 230 -11.54 -1.69 -14.29
N ALA A 231 -11.48 -2.44 -15.40
CA ALA A 231 -11.62 -1.88 -16.73
C ALA A 231 -13.03 -1.29 -16.93
N ASP A 232 -14.08 -2.00 -16.51
CA ASP A 232 -15.46 -1.54 -16.62
C ASP A 232 -15.75 -0.35 -15.70
N LEU A 233 -15.18 -0.29 -14.49
CA LEU A 233 -15.23 0.90 -13.63
C LEU A 233 -14.58 2.12 -14.30
N ARG A 234 -13.45 1.95 -15.02
CA ARG A 234 -12.84 3.05 -15.80
C ARG A 234 -13.71 3.47 -16.99
N ARG A 235 -14.44 2.54 -17.60
CA ARG A 235 -15.41 2.87 -18.66
C ARG A 235 -16.58 3.67 -18.08
N LEU A 236 -17.03 3.29 -16.89
CA LEU A 236 -18.09 3.99 -16.14
C LEU A 236 -17.66 5.42 -15.79
N ASP A 237 -16.43 5.57 -15.30
CA ASP A 237 -15.82 6.86 -14.96
C ASP A 237 -15.74 7.80 -16.17
N ARG A 238 -15.48 7.27 -17.38
CA ARG A 238 -15.49 8.06 -18.63
C ARG A 238 -16.89 8.33 -19.21
N GLY A 239 -17.96 7.91 -18.52
CA GLY A 239 -19.33 8.12 -18.99
C GLY A 239 -19.72 7.28 -20.21
N GLN A 240 -19.10 6.12 -20.42
CA GLN A 240 -19.49 5.25 -21.54
C GLN A 240 -20.87 4.60 -21.28
N PRO A 241 -21.80 4.63 -22.25
CA PRO A 241 -23.18 4.21 -22.04
C PRO A 241 -23.33 2.71 -21.70
N GLU A 242 -22.47 1.86 -22.25
CA GLU A 242 -22.47 0.41 -22.01
C GLU A 242 -21.77 0.00 -20.71
N ALA A 243 -21.15 0.94 -19.99
CA ALA A 243 -20.27 0.60 -18.87
C ALA A 243 -21.04 -0.02 -17.70
N HIS A 244 -22.29 0.40 -17.48
CA HIS A 244 -23.12 -0.14 -16.41
C HIS A 244 -23.39 -1.64 -16.61
N ASP A 245 -23.87 -2.03 -17.80
CA ASP A 245 -24.20 -3.42 -18.13
C ASP A 245 -22.95 -4.31 -18.17
N ALA A 246 -21.85 -3.77 -18.70
CA ALA A 246 -20.55 -4.44 -18.71
C ALA A 246 -20.06 -4.71 -17.27
N LEU A 247 -20.16 -3.70 -16.41
CA LEU A 247 -19.79 -3.80 -14.99
C LEU A 247 -20.68 -4.80 -14.24
N GLN A 248 -22.00 -4.77 -14.47
CA GLN A 248 -22.93 -5.73 -13.88
C GLN A 248 -22.55 -7.18 -14.25
N SER A 249 -22.22 -7.39 -15.53
CA SER A 249 -21.82 -8.70 -16.06
C SER A 249 -20.47 -9.18 -15.51
N SER A 250 -19.48 -8.29 -15.39
CA SER A 250 -18.17 -8.64 -14.84
C SER A 250 -18.20 -8.86 -13.33
N MET A 251 -18.99 -8.09 -12.59
CA MET A 251 -19.21 -8.26 -11.15
C MET A 251 -19.91 -9.58 -10.81
N ALA A 252 -20.79 -10.10 -11.65
CA ALA A 252 -21.48 -11.37 -11.39
C ALA A 252 -20.51 -12.55 -11.15
N ARG A 253 -19.28 -12.45 -11.68
CA ARG A 253 -18.22 -13.45 -11.56
C ARG A 253 -17.31 -13.27 -10.32
N LEU A 254 -17.50 -12.20 -9.53
CA LEU A 254 -16.75 -11.95 -8.31
C LEU A 254 -17.37 -12.65 -7.08
N PRO A 255 -16.57 -12.98 -6.04
CA PRO A 255 -17.10 -13.33 -4.72
C PRO A 255 -17.90 -12.17 -4.12
N ALA A 256 -18.74 -12.46 -3.12
CA ALA A 256 -19.63 -11.47 -2.49
C ALA A 256 -18.90 -10.19 -2.05
N GLU A 257 -17.80 -10.31 -1.31
CA GLU A 257 -17.01 -9.15 -0.86
C GLU A 257 -16.46 -8.30 -2.03
N GLY A 258 -16.08 -8.94 -3.14
CA GLY A 258 -15.62 -8.25 -4.34
C GLY A 258 -16.75 -7.47 -5.02
N ARG A 259 -17.96 -8.04 -5.05
CA ARG A 259 -19.15 -7.35 -5.57
C ARG A 259 -19.53 -6.14 -4.73
N ASP A 260 -19.53 -6.29 -3.42
CA ASP A 260 -19.87 -5.22 -2.48
C ASP A 260 -18.90 -4.02 -2.64
N ARG A 261 -17.59 -4.29 -2.71
CA ARG A 261 -16.58 -3.25 -2.96
C ARG A 261 -16.72 -2.58 -4.32
N ALA A 262 -16.92 -3.35 -5.39
CA ALA A 262 -17.08 -2.81 -6.73
C ALA A 262 -18.34 -1.94 -6.84
N LYS A 263 -19.44 -2.36 -6.20
CA LYS A 263 -20.69 -1.59 -6.13
C LYS A 263 -20.50 -0.25 -5.43
N VAL A 264 -19.90 -0.25 -4.24
CA VAL A 264 -19.63 0.99 -3.49
C VAL A 264 -18.70 1.92 -4.30
N THR A 265 -17.67 1.38 -4.93
CA THR A 265 -16.75 2.17 -5.78
C THR A 265 -17.46 2.81 -6.96
N ALA A 266 -18.30 2.05 -7.68
CA ALA A 266 -19.08 2.57 -8.80
C ALA A 266 -20.00 3.73 -8.38
N VAL A 267 -20.69 3.57 -7.24
CA VAL A 267 -21.58 4.58 -6.68
C VAL A 267 -20.81 5.85 -6.31
N GLU A 268 -19.67 5.72 -5.64
CA GLU A 268 -18.84 6.87 -5.29
C GLU A 268 -18.29 7.61 -6.51
N LEU A 269 -17.84 6.88 -7.54
CA LEU A 269 -17.39 7.48 -8.81
C LEU A 269 -18.50 8.32 -9.46
N LEU A 270 -19.71 7.75 -9.55
CA LEU A 270 -20.86 8.44 -10.13
C LEU A 270 -21.27 9.66 -9.30
N VAL A 271 -21.33 9.53 -7.97
CA VAL A 271 -21.62 10.64 -7.06
C VAL A 271 -20.62 11.77 -7.25
N ARG A 272 -19.31 11.48 -7.23
CA ARG A 272 -18.24 12.49 -7.38
C ARG A 272 -18.36 13.32 -8.66
N GLN A 273 -18.85 12.71 -9.74
CA GLN A 273 -19.08 13.39 -11.02
C GLN A 273 -20.43 14.13 -11.09
N GLY A 274 -21.21 14.17 -10.00
CA GLY A 274 -22.55 14.75 -9.98
C GLY A 274 -23.62 13.91 -10.70
N ARG A 275 -23.31 12.65 -11.05
CA ARG A 275 -24.20 11.72 -11.76
C ARG A 275 -25.11 10.96 -10.80
N GLY A 276 -25.88 11.73 -10.02
CA GLY A 276 -26.71 11.24 -8.91
C GLY A 276 -27.73 10.17 -9.31
N ALA A 277 -28.50 10.40 -10.37
CA ALA A 277 -29.49 9.46 -10.88
C ALA A 277 -28.87 8.12 -11.30
N GLU A 278 -27.69 8.16 -11.92
CA GLU A 278 -26.94 6.96 -12.28
C GLU A 278 -26.40 6.23 -11.05
N ALA A 279 -25.97 6.97 -10.02
CA ALA A 279 -25.54 6.38 -8.76
C ALA A 279 -26.71 5.67 -8.04
N ARG A 280 -27.91 6.26 -8.07
CA ARG A 280 -29.15 5.65 -7.57
C ARG A 280 -29.49 4.39 -8.35
N HIS A 281 -29.40 4.45 -9.68
CA HIS A 281 -29.58 3.26 -10.53
C HIS A 281 -28.57 2.17 -10.17
N ALA A 282 -27.29 2.51 -10.03
CA ALA A 282 -26.23 1.57 -9.63
C ALA A 282 -26.44 0.92 -8.26
N LEU A 283 -26.94 1.66 -7.27
CA LEU A 283 -27.33 1.08 -5.98
C LEU A 283 -28.45 0.05 -6.12
N ALA A 284 -29.39 0.27 -7.04
CA ALA A 284 -30.53 -0.62 -7.25
C ALA A 284 -30.18 -1.88 -8.07
N THR A 285 -29.33 -1.76 -9.09
CA THR A 285 -29.15 -2.81 -10.11
C THR A 285 -27.84 -3.58 -10.05
N LEU A 286 -26.74 -2.97 -9.58
CA LEU A 286 -25.46 -3.67 -9.49
C LEU A 286 -25.50 -4.76 -8.40
N PRO A 287 -24.85 -5.92 -8.62
CA PRO A 287 -24.91 -7.01 -7.69
C PRO A 287 -24.06 -6.71 -6.44
N GLY A 288 -24.42 -7.31 -5.31
CA GLY A 288 -23.77 -7.07 -4.02
C GLY A 288 -24.56 -6.14 -3.11
N SER A 289 -24.13 -6.12 -1.86
CA SER A 289 -24.64 -5.26 -0.80
C SER A 289 -23.90 -3.93 -0.76
N ALA A 290 -24.57 -2.89 -0.28
CA ALA A 290 -23.98 -1.60 0.00
C ALA A 290 -24.35 -1.19 1.43
N HIS A 291 -23.44 -0.50 2.10
CA HIS A 291 -23.69 -0.01 3.45
C HIS A 291 -24.75 1.12 3.42
N PRO A 292 -25.59 1.29 4.47
CA PRO A 292 -26.58 2.37 4.54
C PRO A 292 -26.03 3.77 4.26
N SER A 293 -24.75 4.01 4.55
CA SER A 293 -24.08 5.29 4.23
C SER A 293 -24.01 5.59 2.73
N SER A 294 -23.88 4.58 1.86
CA SER A 294 -23.90 4.77 0.40
C SER A 294 -25.29 5.21 -0.07
N TYR A 295 -26.36 4.64 0.51
CA TYR A 295 -27.73 5.06 0.22
C TYR A 295 -27.99 6.48 0.69
N ALA A 296 -27.58 6.82 1.91
CA ALA A 296 -27.75 8.16 2.46
C ALA A 296 -26.94 9.23 1.69
N LEU A 297 -25.75 8.88 1.20
CA LEU A 297 -24.96 9.74 0.32
C LEU A 297 -25.67 9.99 -1.02
N VAL A 298 -26.18 8.94 -1.68
CA VAL A 298 -26.93 9.10 -2.94
C VAL A 298 -28.21 9.90 -2.70
N GLU A 299 -28.92 9.67 -1.59
CA GLU A 299 -30.08 10.47 -1.21
C GLU A 299 -29.71 11.95 -0.99
N THR A 300 -28.46 12.23 -0.57
CA THR A 300 -27.97 13.60 -0.43
C THR A 300 -27.81 14.29 -1.79
N VAL A 301 -27.34 13.56 -2.80
CA VAL A 301 -27.00 14.12 -4.12
C VAL A 301 -28.17 14.08 -5.11
N ASP A 302 -29.06 13.09 -4.98
CA ASP A 302 -30.11 12.77 -5.95
C ASP A 302 -31.48 12.51 -5.30
N GLY A 303 -31.85 13.22 -4.24
CA GLY A 303 -33.09 12.93 -3.51
C GLY A 303 -33.53 14.07 -2.60
N ALA A 304 -33.67 13.79 -1.31
CA ALA A 304 -33.87 14.78 -0.26
C ALA A 304 -32.54 15.06 0.48
N PRO A 305 -31.76 16.10 0.09
CA PRO A 305 -30.45 16.40 0.66
C PRO A 305 -30.41 16.43 2.19
N GLY A 306 -31.43 17.06 2.80
CA GLY A 306 -31.55 17.16 4.25
C GLY A 306 -31.75 15.81 4.95
N GLN A 307 -32.50 14.88 4.33
CA GLN A 307 -32.72 13.55 4.91
C GLN A 307 -31.46 12.69 4.80
N GLY A 308 -30.81 12.69 3.64
CA GLY A 308 -29.55 11.97 3.43
C GLY A 308 -28.45 12.42 4.40
N MET A 309 -28.27 13.74 4.56
CA MET A 309 -27.34 14.28 5.55
C MET A 309 -27.72 13.91 6.98
N ALA A 310 -29.00 14.01 7.37
CA ALA A 310 -29.44 13.68 8.72
C ALA A 310 -29.18 12.20 9.07
N MET A 311 -29.34 11.29 8.11
CA MET A 311 -29.00 9.87 8.28
C MET A 311 -27.50 9.68 8.48
N LEU A 312 -26.67 10.35 7.68
CA LEU A 312 -25.21 10.29 7.82
C LEU A 312 -24.75 10.86 9.15
N ASP A 313 -25.36 11.96 9.61
CA ASP A 313 -25.04 12.62 10.86
C ASP A 313 -25.40 11.76 12.08
N ASP A 314 -26.58 11.10 12.07
CA ASP A 314 -26.97 10.15 13.12
C ASP A 314 -25.99 8.97 13.19
N MET A 315 -25.62 8.39 12.04
CA MET A 315 -24.64 7.30 11.97
C MET A 315 -23.27 7.75 12.50
N PHE A 316 -22.82 8.95 12.10
CA PHE A 316 -21.52 9.48 12.47
C PHE A 316 -21.45 9.86 13.94
N GLY A 317 -22.52 10.45 14.50
CA GLY A 317 -22.61 10.80 15.91
C GLY A 317 -22.57 9.59 16.84
N ARG A 318 -23.08 8.43 16.40
CA ARG A 318 -23.03 7.19 17.20
C ARG A 318 -21.64 6.56 17.23
N ALA A 319 -20.93 6.57 16.10
CA ALA A 319 -19.62 5.95 15.97
C ALA A 319 -18.78 6.62 14.87
N PRO A 320 -18.06 7.72 15.20
CA PRO A 320 -17.17 8.39 14.25
C PRO A 320 -16.07 7.43 13.76
N SER A 321 -15.97 7.25 12.45
CA SER A 321 -14.94 6.40 11.83
C SER A 321 -14.48 6.98 10.49
N PRO A 322 -13.23 6.72 10.07
CA PRO A 322 -12.72 7.21 8.79
C PRO A 322 -13.55 6.75 7.59
N SER A 323 -14.03 5.50 7.60
CA SER A 323 -14.86 4.95 6.54
C SER A 323 -16.19 5.71 6.41
N LEU A 324 -16.81 6.09 7.52
CA LEU A 324 -18.06 6.85 7.50
C LEU A 324 -17.82 8.34 7.21
N ALA A 325 -16.70 8.90 7.68
CA ALA A 325 -16.33 10.29 7.43
C ALA A 325 -16.29 10.61 5.94
N ARG A 326 -15.79 9.70 5.10
CA ARG A 326 -15.80 9.89 3.64
C ARG A 326 -17.19 10.27 3.11
N TYR A 327 -18.23 9.57 3.54
CA TYR A 327 -19.61 9.84 3.13
C TYR A 327 -20.15 11.14 3.72
N VAL A 328 -19.94 11.36 5.02
CA VAL A 328 -20.43 12.54 5.74
C VAL A 328 -19.81 13.82 5.16
N LEU A 329 -18.49 13.84 4.99
CA LEU A 329 -17.78 15.01 4.49
C LEU A 329 -18.09 15.27 3.01
N MET A 330 -18.17 14.21 2.18
CA MET A 330 -18.56 14.37 0.78
C MET A 330 -20.01 14.90 0.68
N SER A 331 -20.92 14.45 1.54
CA SER A 331 -22.30 14.96 1.59
C SER A 331 -22.34 16.48 1.84
N ARG A 332 -21.42 17.03 2.65
CA ARG A 332 -21.32 18.47 2.90
C ARG A 332 -20.89 19.25 1.68
N VAL A 333 -19.90 18.75 0.93
CA VAL A 333 -19.50 19.38 -0.33
C VAL A 333 -20.65 19.41 -1.33
N PHE A 334 -21.40 18.30 -1.47
CA PHE A 334 -22.54 18.25 -2.37
C PHE A 334 -23.69 19.17 -1.96
N ALA A 335 -23.84 19.44 -0.66
CA ALA A 335 -24.82 20.36 -0.11
C ALA A 335 -24.34 21.84 -0.10
N GLY A 336 -23.13 22.15 -0.58
CA GLY A 336 -22.55 23.50 -0.50
C GLY A 336 -22.26 23.96 0.93
N ARG A 337 -21.97 23.00 1.82
CA ARG A 337 -21.69 23.19 3.26
C ARG A 337 -20.25 22.79 3.59
N GLY A 338 -19.31 22.98 2.66
CA GLY A 338 -17.90 22.60 2.85
C GLY A 338 -17.24 23.24 4.07
N VAL A 339 -17.75 24.39 4.52
CA VAL A 339 -17.31 25.08 5.75
C VAL A 339 -17.45 24.26 7.03
N GLU A 340 -18.29 23.22 7.04
CA GLU A 340 -18.50 22.33 8.21
C GLU A 340 -17.47 21.20 8.30
N ILE A 341 -16.73 20.95 7.22
CA ILE A 341 -15.78 19.83 7.13
C ILE A 341 -14.75 19.85 8.25
N PRO A 342 -14.08 20.97 8.59
CA PRO A 342 -13.10 20.98 9.67
C PRO A 342 -13.65 20.50 11.01
N SER A 343 -14.86 20.93 11.39
CA SER A 343 -15.48 20.51 12.65
C SER A 343 -15.82 19.02 12.67
N LEU A 344 -16.34 18.48 11.56
CA LEU A 344 -16.68 17.07 11.43
C LEU A 344 -15.43 16.19 11.39
N TYR A 345 -14.39 16.65 10.70
CA TYR A 345 -13.11 15.96 10.62
C TYR A 345 -12.42 15.88 11.99
N ALA A 346 -12.48 16.96 12.79
CA ALA A 346 -11.92 17.00 14.14
C ALA A 346 -12.60 16.03 15.13
N MET A 347 -13.81 15.54 14.83
CA MET A 347 -14.49 14.53 15.65
C MET A 347 -13.91 13.11 15.47
N LEU A 348 -13.04 12.90 14.48
CA LEU A 348 -12.43 11.60 14.25
C LEU A 348 -11.44 11.22 15.36
N PRO A 349 -11.27 9.92 15.65
CA PRO A 349 -10.23 9.46 16.56
C PRO A 349 -8.85 10.00 16.15
N ALA A 350 -8.03 10.41 17.13
CA ALA A 350 -6.71 10.96 16.86
C ALA A 350 -5.86 10.02 16.00
N GLY A 351 -5.25 10.56 14.94
CA GLY A 351 -4.41 9.79 14.00
C GLY A 351 -5.18 8.94 12.99
N SER A 352 -6.51 8.96 12.98
CA SER A 352 -7.34 8.20 12.03
C SER A 352 -7.78 8.99 10.79
N GLY A 353 -7.54 10.30 10.79
CA GLY A 353 -7.85 11.19 9.67
C GLY A 353 -6.96 10.96 8.45
N SER A 354 -7.56 11.03 7.26
CA SER A 354 -6.83 11.04 5.98
C SER A 354 -6.68 12.46 5.46
N THR A 355 -5.44 12.93 5.28
CA THR A 355 -5.16 14.23 4.64
C THR A 355 -5.44 14.19 3.14
N ASP A 356 -5.29 13.03 2.51
CA ASP A 356 -5.67 12.78 1.10
C ASP A 356 -7.16 13.03 0.86
N LEU A 357 -8.02 12.58 1.80
CA LEU A 357 -9.46 12.85 1.73
C LEU A 357 -9.75 14.36 1.79
N LEU A 358 -9.06 15.11 2.65
CA LEU A 358 -9.24 16.57 2.70
C LEU A 358 -8.78 17.27 1.41
N ARG A 359 -7.68 16.82 0.79
CA ARG A 359 -7.24 17.31 -0.52
C ARG A 359 -8.28 17.02 -1.61
N GLU A 360 -8.82 15.81 -1.63
CA GLU A 360 -9.89 15.40 -2.56
C GLU A 360 -11.13 16.29 -2.38
N LEU A 361 -11.55 16.54 -1.14
CA LEU A 361 -12.72 17.35 -0.82
C LEU A 361 -12.51 18.84 -1.11
N GLN A 362 -11.30 19.37 -0.89
CA GLN A 362 -10.95 20.74 -1.27
C GLN A 362 -11.16 20.96 -2.77
N HIS A 363 -10.58 20.08 -3.58
CA HIS A 363 -10.72 20.15 -5.04
C HIS A 363 -12.18 19.96 -5.46
N LEU A 364 -12.88 18.99 -4.87
CA LEU A 364 -14.29 18.75 -5.16
C LEU A 364 -15.16 19.98 -4.85
N ALA A 365 -14.95 20.63 -3.70
CA ALA A 365 -15.66 21.85 -3.32
C ALA A 365 -15.43 22.97 -4.33
N HIS A 366 -14.18 23.16 -4.76
CA HIS A 366 -13.83 24.13 -5.79
C HIS A 366 -14.56 23.85 -7.12
N THR A 367 -14.52 22.62 -7.63
CA THR A 367 -15.18 22.25 -8.90
C THR A 367 -16.72 22.36 -8.86
N ARG A 368 -17.29 22.53 -7.67
CA ARG A 368 -18.73 22.69 -7.44
C ARG A 368 -19.11 24.13 -7.05
N ASP A 369 -18.20 25.07 -7.27
CA ASP A 369 -18.35 26.49 -6.94
C ASP A 369 -18.57 26.77 -5.43
N ASP A 370 -18.32 25.81 -4.53
CA ASP A 370 -18.25 26.02 -3.07
C ASP A 370 -16.86 26.56 -2.71
N PHE A 371 -16.53 27.75 -3.22
CA PHE A 371 -15.20 28.35 -3.03
C PHE A 371 -14.90 28.68 -1.57
N VAL A 372 -15.92 29.04 -0.78
CA VAL A 372 -15.77 29.30 0.67
C VAL A 372 -15.41 28.00 1.38
N GLY A 373 -16.10 26.90 1.07
CA GLY A 373 -15.77 25.57 1.54
C GLY A 373 -14.37 25.15 1.11
N ALA A 374 -14.00 25.32 -0.16
CA ALA A 374 -12.68 24.98 -0.69
C ALA A 374 -11.55 25.72 0.03
N VAL A 375 -11.68 27.03 0.25
CA VAL A 375 -10.72 27.82 1.04
C VAL A 375 -10.66 27.29 2.47
N THR A 376 -11.80 27.08 3.11
CA THR A 376 -11.90 26.63 4.51
C THR A 376 -11.23 25.26 4.73
N ILE A 377 -11.48 24.30 3.84
CA ILE A 377 -10.87 22.97 3.87
C ILE A 377 -9.35 23.06 3.67
N GLY A 378 -8.92 23.85 2.68
CA GLY A 378 -7.50 24.05 2.40
C GLY A 378 -6.75 24.70 3.57
N GLU A 379 -7.32 25.75 4.16
CA GLU A 379 -6.76 26.43 5.33
C GLU A 379 -6.64 25.49 6.53
N TYR A 380 -7.68 24.69 6.79
CA TYR A 380 -7.61 23.66 7.83
C TYR A 380 -6.50 22.63 7.56
N LEU A 381 -6.35 22.21 6.30
CA LEU A 381 -5.32 21.24 5.91
C LEU A 381 -3.89 21.75 6.14
N LEU A 382 -3.63 23.05 5.93
CA LEU A 382 -2.34 23.68 6.22
C LEU A 382 -1.98 23.66 7.70
N VAL A 383 -2.99 23.68 8.59
CA VAL A 383 -2.79 23.62 10.04
C VAL A 383 -2.72 22.17 10.53
N ALA A 384 -3.52 21.28 9.94
CA ALA A 384 -3.69 19.91 10.39
C ALA A 384 -2.60 18.94 9.90
N GLY A 385 -1.85 19.26 8.85
CA GLY A 385 -0.91 18.32 8.21
C GLY A 385 0.51 18.88 7.97
N PRO A 386 1.57 18.11 8.29
CA PRO A 386 2.91 18.33 7.75
C PRO A 386 3.22 17.41 6.55
N PRO A 387 4.06 17.82 5.56
CA PRO A 387 4.54 19.18 5.25
C PRO A 387 3.56 19.99 4.36
N VAL A 388 3.82 21.30 4.26
CA VAL A 388 3.04 22.24 3.41
C VAL A 388 3.07 21.77 1.96
N ASP A 389 1.89 21.39 1.45
CA ASP A 389 1.71 20.96 0.06
C ASP A 389 1.51 22.20 -0.85
N PRO A 390 2.40 22.44 -1.84
CA PRO A 390 2.28 23.58 -2.74
C PRO A 390 0.98 23.57 -3.55
N TRP A 391 0.41 22.38 -3.83
CA TRP A 391 -0.87 22.25 -4.54
C TRP A 391 -2.05 22.69 -3.69
N VAL A 392 -2.02 22.46 -2.38
CA VAL A 392 -3.07 22.93 -1.46
C VAL A 392 -3.10 24.45 -1.43
N LEU A 393 -1.92 25.09 -1.33
CA LEU A 393 -1.77 26.54 -1.38
C LEU A 393 -2.27 27.13 -2.71
N TYR A 394 -1.89 26.50 -3.83
CA TYR A 394 -2.36 26.88 -5.16
C TYR A 394 -3.89 26.81 -5.26
N ASN A 395 -4.51 25.72 -4.81
CA ASN A 395 -5.96 25.53 -4.84
C ASN A 395 -6.71 26.52 -3.95
N ILE A 396 -6.13 26.91 -2.79
CA ILE A 396 -6.66 28.01 -1.98
C ILE A 396 -6.63 29.31 -2.78
N ALA A 397 -5.51 29.61 -3.45
CA ALA A 397 -5.38 30.83 -4.25
C ALA A 397 -6.42 30.91 -5.38
N CYS A 398 -6.63 29.84 -6.14
CA CYS A 398 -7.68 29.80 -7.18
C CYS A 398 -9.07 30.04 -6.57
N SER A 399 -9.39 29.38 -5.45
CA SER A 399 -10.70 29.53 -4.81
C SER A 399 -10.92 30.93 -4.20
N ALA A 400 -9.89 31.52 -3.59
CA ALA A 400 -9.93 32.88 -3.05
C ALA A 400 -10.05 33.94 -4.16
N ALA A 401 -9.37 33.73 -5.29
CA ALA A 401 -9.49 34.61 -6.46
C ALA A 401 -10.92 34.60 -7.02
N ARG A 402 -11.56 33.41 -7.08
CA ARG A 402 -12.97 33.27 -7.49
C ARG A 402 -13.96 33.92 -6.53
N LEU A 403 -13.59 34.09 -5.26
CA LEU A 403 -14.37 34.87 -4.27
C LEU A 403 -14.14 36.38 -4.37
N GLY A 404 -13.17 36.83 -5.18
CA GLY A 404 -12.75 38.23 -5.24
C GLY A 404 -11.82 38.66 -4.09
N ASP A 405 -11.39 37.73 -3.23
CA ASP A 405 -10.38 38.00 -2.20
C ASP A 405 -8.98 37.92 -2.80
N THR A 406 -8.67 38.94 -3.59
CA THR A 406 -7.43 39.04 -4.36
C THR A 406 -6.18 39.12 -3.46
N GLY A 407 -6.29 39.71 -2.27
CA GLY A 407 -5.21 39.78 -1.30
C GLY A 407 -4.85 38.41 -0.73
N HIS A 408 -5.86 37.63 -0.29
CA HIS A 408 -5.66 36.27 0.19
C HIS A 408 -5.14 35.35 -0.92
N ALA A 409 -5.70 35.49 -2.13
CA ALA A 409 -5.26 34.72 -3.30
C ALA A 409 -3.79 34.94 -3.64
N LEU A 410 -3.34 36.21 -3.73
CA LEU A 410 -1.94 36.55 -4.01
C LEU A 410 -0.99 36.05 -2.91
N ALA A 411 -1.39 36.17 -1.65
CA ALA A 411 -0.58 35.70 -0.52
C ALA A 411 -0.37 34.17 -0.58
N ARG A 412 -1.44 33.41 -0.82
CA ARG A 412 -1.37 31.94 -0.93
C ARG A 412 -0.65 31.48 -2.19
N LEU A 413 -0.81 32.19 -3.30
CA LEU A 413 -0.08 31.91 -4.54
C LEU A 413 1.42 32.13 -4.38
N SER A 414 1.83 33.22 -3.72
CA SER A 414 3.24 33.47 -3.41
C SER A 414 3.82 32.35 -2.55
N GLN A 415 3.09 31.93 -1.50
CA GLN A 415 3.52 30.82 -0.64
C GLN A 415 3.61 29.50 -1.40
N ALA A 416 2.71 29.23 -2.35
CA ALA A 416 2.77 28.03 -3.19
C ALA A 416 4.09 27.99 -3.97
N VAL A 417 4.48 29.11 -4.57
CA VAL A 417 5.77 29.25 -5.28
C VAL A 417 6.96 29.08 -4.33
N ASP A 418 6.93 29.69 -3.14
CA ASP A 418 7.97 29.51 -2.12
C ASP A 418 8.09 28.06 -1.62
N ALA A 419 6.98 27.33 -1.61
CA ALA A 419 6.93 25.92 -1.25
C ALA A 419 7.37 24.96 -2.39
N GLY A 420 7.69 25.49 -3.59
CA GLY A 420 8.22 24.73 -4.71
C GLY A 420 7.23 24.42 -5.83
N TRP A 421 6.06 25.08 -5.88
CA TRP A 421 5.19 25.03 -7.05
C TRP A 421 5.83 25.77 -8.23
N THR A 422 5.90 25.16 -9.42
CA THR A 422 6.75 25.64 -10.53
C THR A 422 6.05 25.77 -11.89
N ASP A 423 4.75 25.50 -12.00
CA ASP A 423 4.04 25.45 -13.28
C ASP A 423 3.64 26.85 -13.80
N ALA A 424 4.61 27.59 -14.33
CA ALA A 424 4.35 28.92 -14.89
C ALA A 424 3.31 28.91 -16.03
N GLY A 425 3.18 27.80 -16.77
CA GLY A 425 2.19 27.66 -17.84
C GLY A 425 0.76 27.59 -17.29
N GLN A 426 0.57 26.94 -16.15
CA GLN A 426 -0.71 26.89 -15.47
C GLN A 426 -1.13 28.28 -14.98
N LEU A 427 -0.23 29.12 -14.43
CA LEU A 427 -0.58 30.49 -14.01
C LEU A 427 -1.16 31.36 -15.13
N ASP A 428 -0.64 31.19 -16.35
CA ASP A 428 -1.02 31.99 -17.51
C ASP A 428 -2.33 31.51 -18.16
N THR A 429 -2.77 30.29 -17.86
CA THR A 429 -3.92 29.65 -18.51
C THR A 429 -5.08 29.34 -17.55
N ASP A 430 -4.83 29.34 -16.26
CA ASP A 430 -5.85 29.08 -15.24
C ASP A 430 -6.76 30.31 -15.08
N HIS A 431 -8.00 30.16 -15.55
CA HIS A 431 -8.99 31.24 -15.56
C HIS A 431 -9.48 31.58 -14.15
N ASP A 432 -9.26 30.72 -13.15
CA ASP A 432 -9.60 31.05 -11.77
C ASP A 432 -8.77 32.19 -11.22
N LEU A 433 -7.56 32.38 -11.76
CA LEU A 433 -6.64 33.45 -11.40
C LEU A 433 -6.77 34.68 -12.30
N ALA A 434 -7.73 34.71 -13.24
CA ALA A 434 -7.85 35.77 -14.24
C ALA A 434 -7.97 37.18 -13.61
N ALA A 435 -8.65 37.30 -12.46
CA ALA A 435 -8.76 38.55 -11.72
C ALA A 435 -7.41 39.09 -11.23
N LEU A 436 -6.40 38.23 -11.07
CA LEU A 436 -5.08 38.58 -10.58
C LEU A 436 -4.11 38.99 -11.71
N TRP A 437 -4.37 38.60 -12.97
CA TRP A 437 -3.41 38.79 -14.08
C TRP A 437 -3.02 40.26 -14.35
N VAL A 438 -3.91 41.19 -14.04
CA VAL A 438 -3.67 42.63 -14.19
C VAL A 438 -2.89 43.23 -13.02
N MET A 439 -2.74 42.50 -11.91
CA MET A 439 -2.13 42.99 -10.68
C MET A 439 -0.60 42.97 -10.74
N PRO A 440 0.10 44.03 -10.29
CA PRO A 440 1.56 44.08 -10.23
C PRO A 440 2.17 42.92 -9.41
N GLU A 441 1.53 42.54 -8.31
CA GLU A 441 1.95 41.48 -7.40
C GLU A 441 1.93 40.12 -8.10
N PHE A 442 0.90 39.83 -8.90
CA PHE A 442 0.83 38.61 -9.68
C PHE A 442 1.98 38.51 -10.67
N ARG A 443 2.30 39.61 -11.37
CA ARG A 443 3.45 39.67 -12.28
C ARG A 443 4.77 39.43 -11.56
N ALA A 444 4.92 39.94 -10.34
CA ALA A 444 6.10 39.68 -9.51
C ALA A 444 6.21 38.19 -9.12
N ILE A 445 5.11 37.55 -8.75
CA ILE A 445 5.06 36.10 -8.46
C ILE A 445 5.43 35.30 -9.72
N ARG A 446 4.82 35.61 -10.87
CA ARG A 446 5.12 34.96 -12.16
C ARG A 446 6.60 35.09 -12.53
N ASN A 447 7.19 36.28 -12.38
CA ASN A 447 8.60 36.51 -12.73
C ASN A 447 9.56 35.69 -11.87
N ARG A 448 9.20 35.34 -10.63
CA ARG A 448 10.01 34.45 -9.78
C ARG A 448 10.13 33.04 -10.37
N LEU A 449 9.10 32.57 -11.08
CA LEU A 449 9.12 31.26 -11.76
C LEU A 449 9.94 31.28 -13.05
N ALA A 450 9.99 32.43 -13.75
CA ALA A 450 10.82 32.59 -14.95
C ALA A 450 12.33 32.46 -14.64
N GLY A 451 12.75 32.76 -13.41
CA GLY A 451 14.13 32.58 -12.95
C GLY A 451 14.55 31.14 -12.66
N TYR A 452 13.61 30.17 -12.66
CA TYR A 452 13.87 28.74 -12.42
C TYR A 452 14.09 27.93 -13.71
N VAL A 453 14.05 28.55 -14.90
CA VAL A 453 14.45 27.89 -16.15
C VAL A 453 15.97 27.67 -16.09
N VAL A 454 16.33 26.42 -15.80
CA VAL A 454 17.67 25.84 -15.78
C VAL A 454 18.57 26.46 -16.87
N GLU A 455 19.67 27.07 -16.44
CA GLU A 455 20.81 27.37 -17.30
C GLU A 455 21.14 26.12 -18.13
N PRO A 456 21.17 26.19 -19.47
CA PRO A 456 21.68 25.08 -20.25
C PRO A 456 23.14 24.90 -19.85
N LEU A 457 23.48 23.70 -19.38
CA LEU A 457 24.85 23.28 -19.08
C LEU A 457 25.77 23.74 -20.22
N ARG A 458 26.55 24.79 -19.94
CA ARG A 458 27.66 25.21 -20.80
C ARG A 458 28.88 24.41 -20.36
N GLY A 459 29.42 23.61 -21.27
CA GLY A 459 30.74 22.98 -21.15
C GLY A 459 30.68 21.48 -21.30
#